data_AF-A0A4S0RX05-F1
#
_entry.id   AF-A0A4S0RX05-F1
#
_cell.length_a   1.000
_cell.length_b   1.000
_cell.length_c   1.000
_cell.angle_alpha   90.00
_cell.angle_beta   90.00
_cell.angle_gamma   90.00
#
_symmetry.space_group_name_H-M   'P 1'
#
loop_
_entity.id
_entity.type
_entity.pdbx_description
1 polymer ?
#
loop_
_entity_poly.entity_id
_entity_poly.type
_entity_poly.pdbx_seq_one_letter_code
_entity_poly.pdbx_strand_id
1 'polypeptide(L)' 'MAVESQTRKQNQMTAEGKGIVVGELVTITAAVIEIKMEEGRRMCLARFDRNGESVGEWFREDEVIGLGFDDGE' A
#
# COMPACT_ATOMS: atom_id res chain seq x y z
N MET A 1 -29.32 23.70 -9.82
CA MET A 1 -29.03 22.30 -10.22
C MET A 1 -27.90 22.17 -11.24
N ALA A 2 -26.99 23.15 -11.41
CA ALA A 2 -25.88 23.08 -12.38
C ALA A 2 -24.50 22.88 -11.74
N VAL A 3 -24.37 23.11 -10.42
CA VAL A 3 -23.08 23.12 -9.71
C VAL A 3 -22.64 21.69 -9.37
N GLU A 4 -23.55 20.81 -8.96
CA GLU A 4 -23.25 19.41 -8.61
C GLU A 4 -22.73 18.59 -9.80
N SER A 5 -23.17 18.92 -11.02
CA SER A 5 -22.75 18.23 -12.23
C SER A 5 -21.31 18.60 -12.65
N GLN A 6 -20.85 19.81 -12.31
CA GLN A 6 -19.47 20.23 -12.57
C GLN A 6 -18.50 19.62 -11.56
N THR A 7 -18.86 19.56 -10.27
CA THR A 7 -18.02 18.94 -9.24
C THR A 7 -17.81 17.44 -9.48
N ARG A 8 -18.82 16.73 -10.02
CA ARG A 8 -18.70 15.30 -10.33
C ARG A 8 -17.75 15.00 -11.50
N LYS A 9 -17.63 15.91 -12.47
CA LYS A 9 -16.67 15.76 -13.58
C LYS A 9 -15.23 16.07 -13.14
N GLN A 10 -15.06 17.00 -12.20
CA GLN A 10 -13.74 17.40 -11.72
C GLN A 10 -13.07 16.29 -10.89
N ASN A 11 -13.84 15.53 -10.09
CA ASN A 11 -13.32 14.34 -9.38
C ASN A 11 -12.98 13.17 -10.31
N GLN A 12 -13.40 13.20 -11.58
CA GLN A 12 -13.11 12.15 -12.55
C GLN A 12 -11.80 12.42 -13.33
N MET A 13 -11.27 13.64 -13.29
CA MET A 13 -10.03 14.03 -13.98
C MET A 13 -8.75 13.79 -13.16
N THR A 14 -8.83 13.48 -11.87
CA THR A 14 -7.66 13.41 -10.99
C THR A 14 -6.92 12.07 -10.95
N ALA A 15 -7.32 11.08 -11.77
CA ALA A 15 -6.71 9.74 -11.71
C ALA A 15 -5.99 9.31 -13.00
N GLU A 16 -5.57 10.25 -13.86
CA GLU A 16 -4.49 9.97 -14.82
C GLU A 16 -3.15 10.08 -14.07
N GLY A 17 -2.97 9.19 -13.08
CA GLY A 17 -1.70 9.05 -12.39
C GLY A 17 -0.61 8.70 -13.39
N LYS A 18 0.52 9.41 -13.34
CA LYS A 18 1.72 9.04 -14.07
C LYS A 18 2.01 7.57 -13.73
N GLY A 19 1.89 6.67 -14.70
CA GLY A 19 2.10 5.24 -14.45
C GLY A 19 3.49 5.00 -13.89
N ILE A 20 3.62 4.12 -12.91
CA ILE A 20 4.90 3.70 -12.35
C ILE A 20 5.68 2.98 -13.46
N VAL A 21 6.93 3.41 -13.74
CA VAL A 21 7.76 2.78 -14.77
C VAL A 21 8.71 1.73 -14.18
N VAL A 22 9.11 0.76 -15.01
CA VAL A 22 10.09 -0.27 -14.60
C VAL A 22 11.41 0.41 -14.19
N GLY A 23 11.88 0.10 -12.98
CA GLY A 23 13.11 0.68 -12.41
C GLY A 23 12.88 1.94 -11.56
N GLU A 24 11.65 2.44 -11.47
CA GLU A 24 11.31 3.55 -10.58
C GLU A 24 11.21 3.07 -9.13
N LEU A 25 11.77 3.85 -8.20
CA LEU A 25 11.67 3.59 -6.77
C LEU A 25 10.38 4.21 -6.26
N VAL A 26 9.50 3.37 -5.71
CA VAL A 26 8.17 3.79 -5.22
C VAL A 26 7.95 3.37 -3.78
N THR A 27 7.14 4.15 -3.07
CA THR A 27 6.66 3.82 -1.72
C THR A 27 5.22 3.34 -1.81
N ILE A 28 4.94 2.15 -1.26
CA ILE A 28 3.59 1.59 -1.16
C ILE A 28 3.16 1.66 0.30
N THR A 29 2.00 2.26 0.55
CA THR A 29 1.36 2.19 1.87
C THR A 29 0.59 0.88 1.99
N ALA A 30 0.93 0.07 2.99
CA ALA A 30 0.28 -1.20 3.26
C ALA A 30 -0.24 -1.25 4.70
N ALA A 31 -1.29 -2.03 4.94
CA ALA A 31 -1.78 -2.36 6.28
C ALA A 31 -1.29 -3.76 6.67
N VAL A 32 -0.63 -3.87 7.82
CA VAL A 32 -0.33 -5.19 8.40
C VAL A 32 -1.60 -5.72 9.06
N ILE A 33 -2.08 -6.87 8.62
CA ILE A 33 -3.36 -7.45 9.08
C ILE A 33 -3.19 -8.76 9.85
N GLU A 34 -2.03 -9.41 9.74
CA GLU A 34 -1.71 -10.65 10.45
C GLU A 34 -0.21 -10.75 10.69
N ILE A 35 0.18 -11.36 11.82
CA ILE A 35 1.57 -11.68 12.16
C ILE A 35 1.63 -13.13 12.60
N LYS A 36 2.61 -13.90 12.09
CA LYS A 36 2.86 -15.29 12.49
C LYS A 36 4.34 -15.58 12.64
N MET A 37 4.63 -16.69 13.33
CA MET A 37 5.97 -17.28 13.37
C MET A 37 6.06 -18.40 12.34
N GLU A 38 7.08 -18.36 11.48
CA GLU A 38 7.37 -19.41 10.49
C GLU A 38 8.88 -19.65 10.48
N GLU A 39 9.31 -20.91 10.69
CA GLU A 39 10.73 -21.29 10.74
C GLU A 39 11.59 -20.45 11.70
N GLY A 40 11.00 -20.03 12.83
CA GLY A 40 11.67 -19.20 13.83
C GLY A 40 11.78 -17.72 13.45
N ARG A 41 11.13 -17.29 12.36
CA ARG A 41 11.10 -15.89 11.89
C ARG A 41 9.71 -15.31 12.00
N ARG A 42 9.63 -14.00 12.26
CA ARG A 42 8.39 -13.23 12.25
C ARG A 42 8.01 -12.89 10.80
N MET A 43 6.81 -13.29 10.41
CA MET A 43 6.22 -13.02 9.11
C MET A 43 5.02 -12.08 9.31
N CYS A 44 4.87 -11.10 8.43
CA CYS A 44 3.74 -10.17 8.44
C CYS A 44 2.96 -10.25 7.11
N LEU A 45 1.63 -10.34 7.21
CA LEU A 45 0.75 -10.24 6.06
C LEU A 45 0.40 -8.78 5.85
N ALA A 46 0.94 -8.19 4.80
CA ALA A 46 0.64 -6.82 4.42
C ALA A 46 -0.39 -6.80 3.29
N ARG A 47 -1.45 -5.99 3.44
CA ARG A 47 -2.47 -5.76 2.42
C ARG A 47 -2.37 -4.34 1.89
N PHE A 48 -2.31 -4.20 0.57
CA PHE A 48 -2.18 -2.91 -0.12
C PHE A 48 -2.99 -2.88 -1.41
N ASP A 49 -3.22 -1.68 -1.94
CA ASP A 49 -3.83 -1.49 -3.25
C ASP A 49 -2.76 -1.61 -4.34
N ARG A 50 -3.06 -2.42 -5.36
CA ARG A 50 -2.27 -2.52 -6.57
C ARG A 50 -3.19 -2.39 -7.77
N ASN A 51 -3.18 -1.23 -8.41
CA ASN A 51 -4.02 -0.92 -9.57
C ASN A 51 -5.53 -1.06 -9.29
N GLY A 52 -5.99 -0.66 -8.10
CA GLY A 52 -7.39 -0.76 -7.70
C GLY A 52 -7.81 -2.15 -7.20
N GLU A 53 -6.88 -3.11 -7.14
CA GLU A 53 -7.10 -4.43 -6.55
C GLU A 53 -6.43 -4.53 -5.19
N SER A 54 -7.14 -5.11 -4.22
CA SER A 54 -6.57 -5.39 -2.90
C SER A 54 -5.76 -6.67 -2.95
N VAL A 55 -4.44 -6.54 -2.77
CA VAL A 55 -3.49 -7.65 -2.75
C VAL A 55 -2.97 -7.85 -1.34
N GLY A 56 -2.75 -9.11 -0.95
CA GLY A 56 -2.13 -9.48 0.33
C GLY A 56 -0.88 -10.33 0.10
N GLU A 57 0.23 -9.96 0.71
CA GLU A 57 1.51 -10.65 0.55
C GLU A 57 2.24 -10.78 1.90
N TRP A 58 2.96 -11.89 2.07
CA TRP A 58 3.73 -12.18 3.28
C TRP A 58 5.16 -11.68 3.11
N PHE A 59 5.59 -10.85 4.07
CA PHE A 59 6.96 -10.35 4.15
C PHE A 59 7.60 -10.81 5.45
N ARG A 60 8.91 -11.02 5.43
CA ARG A 60 9.64 -11.13 6.69
C ARG A 60 9.69 -9.75 7.33
N GLU A 61 9.51 -9.70 8.65
CA GLU A 61 9.52 -8.43 9.38
C GLU A 61 10.85 -7.66 9.20
N ASP A 62 11.98 -8.37 9.10
CA ASP A 62 13.31 -7.80 8.90
C ASP A 62 13.58 -7.32 7.45
N GLU A 63 12.75 -7.71 6.50
CA GLU A 63 12.83 -7.25 5.10
C GLU A 63 12.05 -5.94 4.88
N VAL A 64 11.22 -5.52 5.85
CA VAL A 64 10.40 -4.31 5.73
C VAL A 64 10.91 -3.21 6.66
N ILE A 65 11.56 -2.21 6.07
CA ILE A 65 12.00 -1.01 6.78
C ILE A 65 10.80 -0.11 7.15
N GLY A 66 10.77 0.41 8.38
CA GLY A 66 9.83 1.45 8.77
C GLY A 66 8.40 0.99 9.10
N LEU A 67 8.17 -0.30 9.36
CA LEU A 67 6.87 -0.79 9.89
C LEU A 67 6.59 -0.37 11.33
N GLY A 68 7.54 0.30 12.00
CA GLY A 68 7.35 0.77 13.37
C GLY A 68 7.31 -0.35 14.41
N PHE A 69 7.79 -1.55 14.09
CA PHE A 69 8.10 -2.60 15.08
C PHE A 69 9.44 -2.36 15.79
N ASP A 70 10.14 -1.27 15.43
CA ASP A 70 11.30 -0.76 16.15
C ASP A 70 10.79 0.00 17.39
N ASP A 71 10.22 -0.76 18.31
CA ASP A 71 9.86 -0.31 19.65
C ASP A 71 11.19 -0.19 20.42
N GLY A 72 11.91 0.90 20.14
CA GLY A 72 13.24 1.27 20.63
C GLY A 72 13.83 0.46 21.79
N GLU A 73 14.97 -0.19 21.52
CA GLU A 73 16.04 -0.34 22.50
C GLU A 73 16.87 0.96 22.62
#